data_AF-C6K7D4-F1
#
_entry.id   AF-C6K7D4-F1
#
_cell.length_a   1.000
_cell.length_b   1.000
_cell.length_c   1.000
_cell.angle_alpha   90.00
_cell.angle_beta   90.00
_cell.angle_gamma   90.00
#
_symmetry.space_group_name_H-M   'P 1'
#
loop_
_entity.id
_entity.type
_entity.pdbx_description
1 polymer ?
#
loop_
_entity_poly.entity_id
_entity_poly.type
_entity_poly.pdbx_seq_one_letter_code
_entity_poly.pdbx_strand_id
1 'polypeptide(L)'
;SKAVVSLVSDCSNPLRFWGLRGARAWTRWPRIPGGGWSISCFAGASSDTGGGDHSQKKFLLQDIAELIKTRACQKVVVMVGAGISTPSGIPDFRSPGVGYYSILQQYKLPYPEAIFELSFFFHDPKPFFTFAKKLYPGNYRPNATHYFLRLLHEKGLLLRLYTQNIDGLERASGIPDSKLVEAHGSLASATCTVCRRPYPGEDFW
;
A
#
# COMPACT_ATOMS: atom_id res chain seq x y z
N SER A 1 -7.50 -4.45 -7.84
CA SER A 1 -6.47 -4.08 -6.84
C SER A 1 -7.03 -4.27 -5.44
N LYS A 2 -6.37 -5.05 -4.57
CA LYS A 2 -6.89 -5.46 -3.25
C LYS A 2 -6.12 -4.77 -2.13
N ALA A 3 -6.79 -4.44 -1.02
CA ALA A 3 -6.11 -4.13 0.23
C ALA A 3 -5.63 -5.45 0.86
N VAL A 4 -4.38 -5.49 1.33
CA VAL A 4 -3.81 -6.64 2.03
C VAL A 4 -3.60 -6.22 3.48
N VAL A 5 -4.28 -6.90 4.39
CA VAL A 5 -4.12 -6.69 5.83
C VAL A 5 -3.26 -7.82 6.38
N SER A 6 -2.12 -7.48 6.97
CA SER A 6 -1.25 -8.41 7.66
C SER A 6 -1.35 -8.19 9.16
N LEU A 7 -1.88 -9.18 9.87
CA LEU A 7 -2.00 -9.16 11.33
C LEU A 7 -0.73 -9.74 11.93
N VAL A 8 -0.05 -8.98 12.79
CA VAL A 8 1.05 -9.50 13.61
C VAL A 8 0.51 -9.67 15.04
N SER A 9 0.42 -10.92 15.51
CA SER A 9 0.22 -11.21 16.93
C SER A 9 1.58 -11.19 17.64
N ASP A 10 1.62 -10.63 18.84
CA ASP A 10 2.85 -10.50 19.61
C ASP A 10 3.29 -11.89 20.11
N CYS A 11 4.28 -12.48 19.45
CA CYS A 11 5.14 -13.49 20.05
C CYS A 11 6.50 -12.84 20.22
N SER A 12 6.92 -12.71 21.47
CA SER A 12 8.09 -12.01 21.98
C SER A 12 9.39 -12.22 21.16
N ASN A 13 9.65 -11.41 20.12
CA ASN A 13 10.99 -10.88 19.73
C ASN A 13 10.91 -9.98 18.46
N PRO A 14 11.81 -8.99 18.27
CA PRO A 14 11.67 -7.93 17.28
C PRO A 14 12.19 -8.31 15.89
N LEU A 15 11.52 -7.73 14.88
CA LEU A 15 12.05 -7.30 13.58
C LEU A 15 13.00 -8.24 12.83
N ARG A 16 12.47 -9.01 11.87
CA ARG A 16 13.23 -9.43 10.68
C ARG A 16 12.72 -8.68 9.45
N PHE A 17 13.53 -7.72 9.02
CA PHE A 17 13.45 -7.04 7.73
C PHE A 17 13.46 -8.06 6.58
N TRP A 18 12.59 -7.89 5.58
CA TRP A 18 12.72 -8.57 4.30
C TRP A 18 13.50 -7.67 3.33
N GLY A 19 14.73 -8.10 3.02
CA GLY A 19 15.54 -7.56 1.94
C GLY A 19 15.17 -8.20 0.61
N LEU A 20 15.10 -7.38 -0.43
CA LEU A 20 15.12 -7.79 -1.83
C LEU A 20 16.44 -8.52 -2.14
N ARG A 21 16.38 -9.74 -2.70
CA ARG A 21 17.16 -10.20 -3.88
C ARG A 21 16.98 -11.71 -4.13
N GLY A 22 16.90 -12.06 -5.40
CA GLY A 22 16.93 -13.44 -5.87
C GLY A 22 18.33 -14.06 -5.89
N ALA A 23 18.32 -15.34 -6.29
CA ALA A 23 19.43 -16.23 -6.67
C ALA A 23 20.24 -16.94 -5.56
N ARG A 24 19.87 -18.22 -5.40
CA ARG A 24 20.67 -19.47 -5.21
C ARG A 24 21.72 -19.61 -4.10
N ALA A 25 21.47 -20.70 -3.35
CA ALA A 25 22.37 -21.63 -2.63
C ALA A 25 23.12 -21.12 -1.39
N TRP A 26 22.99 -21.87 -0.27
CA TRP A 26 24.04 -22.65 0.40
C TRP A 26 23.56 -23.13 1.80
N THR A 27 23.42 -24.45 1.92
CA THR A 27 23.74 -25.34 3.06
C THR A 27 23.31 -25.02 4.51
N ARG A 28 22.37 -25.86 4.99
CA ARG A 28 22.24 -26.55 6.30
C ARG A 28 23.11 -26.08 7.49
N TRP A 29 22.45 -25.67 8.59
CA TRP A 29 22.98 -25.53 9.96
C TRP A 29 22.03 -26.17 11.00
N PRO A 30 22.49 -26.54 12.21
CA PRO A 30 22.02 -27.73 12.93
C PRO A 30 20.71 -27.54 13.71
N ARG A 31 19.99 -28.65 13.91
CA ARG A 31 18.82 -28.74 14.79
C ARG A 31 19.25 -28.52 16.25
N ILE A 32 18.65 -27.55 16.92
CA ILE A 32 18.61 -27.48 18.39
C ILE A 32 17.35 -28.24 18.85
N PRO A 33 17.45 -29.21 19.79
CA PRO A 33 16.29 -29.92 20.29
C PRO A 33 15.64 -29.17 21.45
N GLY A 34 14.32 -29.01 21.41
CA GLY A 34 13.51 -28.65 22.58
C GLY A 34 12.63 -27.42 22.39
N GLY A 35 11.32 -27.59 22.63
CA GLY A 35 10.34 -26.50 22.77
C GLY A 35 9.41 -26.35 21.57
N GLY A 36 8.25 -27.01 21.66
CA GLY A 36 7.24 -27.02 20.61
C GLY A 36 6.39 -25.75 20.52
N TRP A 37 5.64 -25.75 19.41
CA TRP A 37 4.51 -24.90 19.01
C TRP A 37 4.87 -23.65 18.20
N SER A 38 4.86 -23.88 16.89
CA SER A 38 4.86 -22.90 15.81
C SER A 38 3.62 -22.00 15.88
N ILE A 39 3.82 -20.69 15.88
CA ILE A 39 2.80 -19.72 15.48
C ILE A 39 3.39 -18.88 14.34
N SER A 40 3.23 -19.40 13.12
CA SER A 40 3.40 -18.64 11.90
C SER A 40 2.03 -18.15 11.44
N CYS A 41 1.61 -16.95 11.86
CA CYS A 41 0.40 -16.32 11.33
C CYS A 41 0.74 -15.49 10.09
N PHE A 42 0.76 -16.14 8.92
CA PHE A 42 0.61 -15.46 7.64
C PHE A 42 -0.87 -15.48 7.25
N ALA A 43 -1.58 -14.40 7.53
CA ALA A 43 -2.92 -14.17 6.95
C ALA A 43 -2.74 -13.51 5.57
N GLY A 44 -2.50 -14.33 4.55
CA GLY A 44 -2.50 -13.90 3.15
C GLY A 44 -3.85 -14.16 2.52
N ALA A 45 -4.67 -13.13 2.30
CA ALA A 45 -5.85 -13.24 1.46
C ALA A 45 -5.44 -13.10 -0.02
N SER A 46 -4.91 -14.19 -0.61
CA SER A 46 -4.64 -14.24 -2.05
C SER A 46 -5.55 -15.28 -2.72
N SER A 47 -6.16 -14.88 -3.84
CA SER A 47 -6.86 -15.78 -4.77
C SER A 47 -5.97 -15.93 -6.00
N ASP A 48 -5.20 -17.00 -6.10
CA ASP A 48 -5.31 -18.03 -7.15
C ASP A 48 -4.04 -18.89 -7.30
N THR A 49 -4.32 -20.19 -7.55
CA THR A 49 -3.59 -21.29 -8.21
C THR A 49 -2.06 -21.47 -8.08
N GLY A 50 -1.66 -22.64 -7.54
CA GLY A 50 -0.32 -23.23 -7.70
C GLY A 50 0.01 -24.26 -6.62
N GLY A 51 0.15 -25.54 -6.99
CA GLY A 51 0.10 -26.70 -6.10
C GLY A 51 1.27 -26.90 -5.11
N GLY A 52 0.92 -27.44 -3.95
CA GLY A 52 1.82 -27.91 -2.88
C GLY A 52 0.98 -28.23 -1.62
N ASP A 53 0.98 -29.49 -1.19
CA ASP A 53 0.18 -30.02 -0.08
C ASP A 53 0.64 -29.48 1.29
N HIS A 54 0.20 -28.26 1.59
CA HIS A 54 0.02 -27.76 2.94
C HIS A 54 -1.44 -27.37 3.06
N SER A 55 -2.21 -28.04 3.91
CA SER A 55 -3.56 -27.65 4.31
C SER A 55 -3.53 -26.23 4.91
N GLN A 56 -3.61 -25.23 4.03
CA GLN A 56 -3.71 -23.82 4.37
C GLN A 56 -5.11 -23.61 4.92
N LYS A 57 -5.21 -23.55 6.25
CA LYS A 57 -6.46 -23.26 6.94
C LYS A 57 -6.97 -21.91 6.44
N LYS A 58 -8.04 -21.93 5.66
CA LYS A 58 -8.64 -20.72 5.10
C LYS A 58 -9.40 -19.99 6.20
N PHE A 59 -8.85 -18.86 6.65
CA PHE A 59 -9.53 -18.00 7.61
C PHE A 59 -10.70 -17.27 6.94
N LEU A 60 -11.81 -17.18 7.67
CA LEU A 60 -12.96 -16.36 7.31
C LEU A 60 -12.81 -14.94 7.88
N LEU A 61 -13.60 -14.00 7.37
CA LEU A 61 -13.62 -12.63 7.88
C LEU A 61 -14.02 -12.56 9.36
N GLN A 62 -14.90 -13.47 9.79
CA GLN A 62 -15.34 -13.61 11.18
C GLN A 62 -14.18 -14.01 12.10
N ASP A 63 -13.29 -14.89 11.65
CA ASP A 63 -12.11 -15.30 12.42
C ASP A 63 -11.17 -14.11 12.64
N ILE A 64 -10.95 -13.30 11.60
CA ILE A 64 -10.14 -12.08 11.69
C ILE A 64 -10.78 -11.07 12.65
N ALA A 65 -12.10 -10.89 12.57
CA ALA A 65 -12.83 -10.00 13.47
C ALA A 65 -12.70 -10.47 14.93
N GLU A 66 -12.78 -11.78 15.17
CA GLU A 66 -12.63 -12.35 16.51
C GLU A 66 -11.20 -12.18 17.05
N LEU A 67 -10.17 -12.36 16.22
CA LEU A 67 -8.77 -12.11 16.60
C LEU A 67 -8.51 -10.66 17.03
N ILE A 68 -9.15 -9.71 16.33
CA ILE A 68 -9.08 -8.27 16.67
C ILE A 68 -9.88 -8.00 17.96
N LYS A 69 -11.10 -8.56 18.06
CA LYS A 69 -12.01 -8.35 19.19
C LYS A 69 -11.46 -8.90 20.51
N THR A 70 -10.88 -10.10 20.48
CA THR A 70 -10.24 -10.76 21.63
C THR A 70 -8.87 -10.17 21.97
N ARG A 71 -8.38 -9.18 21.19
CA ARG A 71 -7.04 -8.61 21.29
C ARG A 71 -5.91 -9.63 21.17
N ALA A 72 -6.16 -10.76 20.51
CA ALA A 72 -5.11 -11.70 20.11
C ALA A 72 -4.17 -11.06 19.06
N CYS A 73 -4.68 -10.10 18.27
CA CYS A 73 -3.91 -9.27 17.35
C CYS A 73 -3.98 -7.79 17.75
N GLN A 74 -2.84 -7.21 18.14
CA GLN A 74 -2.74 -5.81 18.56
C GLN A 74 -1.80 -4.98 17.68
N LYS A 75 -1.06 -5.62 16.77
CA LYS A 75 -0.09 -4.98 15.88
C LYS A 75 -0.48 -5.25 14.42
N VAL A 76 -1.43 -4.47 13.91
CA VAL A 76 -1.94 -4.62 12.54
C VAL A 76 -1.11 -3.80 11.57
N VAL A 77 -0.55 -4.45 10.55
CA VAL A 77 0.05 -3.79 9.39
C VAL A 77 -0.95 -3.83 8.24
N VAL A 78 -1.20 -2.69 7.63
CA VAL A 78 -2.11 -2.59 6.48
C VAL A 78 -1.33 -2.15 5.26
N MET A 79 -1.53 -2.83 4.13
CA MET A 79 -1.02 -2.45 2.82
C MET A 79 -2.19 -2.14 1.89
N VAL A 80 -2.22 -0.92 1.35
CA VAL A 80 -3.30 -0.45 0.47
C VAL A 80 -2.78 0.00 -0.88
N GLY A 81 -3.70 0.15 -1.83
CA GLY A 81 -3.46 0.70 -3.16
C GLY A 81 -4.77 1.22 -3.74
N ALA A 82 -4.76 1.58 -5.03
CA ALA A 82 -5.79 2.46 -5.63
C ALA A 82 -7.24 1.97 -5.46
N GLY A 83 -7.44 0.66 -5.26
CA GLY A 83 -8.77 0.08 -5.03
C GLY A 83 -9.51 0.66 -3.82
N ILE A 84 -8.82 1.17 -2.80
CA ILE A 84 -9.49 1.79 -1.64
C ILE A 84 -10.03 3.19 -1.95
N SER A 85 -9.54 3.84 -3.00
CA SER A 85 -9.89 5.22 -3.38
C SER A 85 -10.96 5.27 -4.48
N THR A 86 -11.33 4.13 -5.08
CA THR A 86 -12.39 4.08 -6.10
C THR A 86 -13.76 4.55 -5.59
N PRO A 87 -14.20 4.23 -4.35
CA PRO A 87 -15.46 4.76 -3.83
C PRO A 87 -15.41 6.27 -3.53
N SER A 88 -14.21 6.86 -3.49
CA SER A 88 -14.01 8.31 -3.34
C SER A 88 -14.06 9.04 -4.69
N GLY A 89 -14.30 8.33 -5.81
CA GLY A 89 -14.35 8.93 -7.14
C GLY A 89 -13.00 9.02 -7.85
N ILE A 90 -11.94 8.43 -7.28
CA ILE A 90 -10.62 8.36 -7.91
C ILE A 90 -10.54 7.05 -8.68
N PRO A 91 -10.45 7.08 -10.03
CA PRO A 91 -10.33 5.85 -10.79
C PRO A 91 -9.02 5.15 -10.46
N ASP A 92 -9.02 3.82 -10.46
CA ASP A 92 -7.76 3.09 -10.37
C ASP A 92 -6.99 3.18 -11.70
N PHE A 93 -5.80 2.59 -11.76
CA PHE A 93 -4.99 2.65 -12.98
C PHE A 93 -5.46 1.70 -14.07
N ARG A 94 -5.97 0.52 -13.69
CA ARG A 94 -6.00 -0.67 -14.55
C ARG A 94 -7.40 -1.14 -14.92
N SER A 95 -8.46 -0.58 -14.34
CA SER A 95 -9.83 -0.98 -14.64
C SER A 95 -10.18 -0.61 -16.09
N PRO A 96 -10.64 -1.57 -16.91
CA PRO A 96 -10.99 -1.29 -18.30
C PRO A 96 -12.07 -0.21 -18.42
N GLY A 97 -11.89 0.76 -19.32
CA GLY A 97 -12.88 1.79 -19.66
C GLY A 97 -12.97 2.97 -18.70
N VAL A 98 -12.65 2.78 -17.41
CA VAL A 98 -12.71 3.84 -16.37
C VAL A 98 -11.36 4.17 -15.75
N GLY A 99 -10.37 3.29 -15.87
CA GLY A 99 -9.05 3.47 -15.29
C GLY A 99 -8.23 4.55 -16.00
N TYR A 100 -7.28 5.14 -15.29
CA TYR A 100 -6.45 6.22 -15.83
C TYR A 100 -5.77 5.84 -17.15
N TYR A 101 -5.34 4.58 -17.32
CA TYR A 101 -4.70 4.15 -18.57
C TYR A 101 -5.62 4.24 -19.79
N SER A 102 -6.93 4.08 -19.63
CA SER A 102 -7.90 4.28 -20.71
C SER A 102 -8.08 5.77 -21.05
N ILE A 103 -8.09 6.64 -20.04
CA ILE A 103 -8.22 8.11 -20.23
C ILE A 103 -6.95 8.69 -20.86
N LEU A 104 -5.79 8.10 -20.57
CA LEU A 104 -4.49 8.57 -21.03
C LEU A 104 -4.18 8.22 -22.49
N GLN A 105 -4.99 7.40 -23.16
CA GLN A 105 -4.84 7.11 -24.60
C GLN A 105 -4.88 8.37 -25.49
N GLN A 106 -5.48 9.46 -25.00
CA GLN A 106 -5.47 10.76 -25.69
C GLN A 106 -4.07 11.39 -25.76
N TYR A 107 -3.21 11.10 -24.78
CA TYR A 107 -1.80 11.46 -24.81
C TYR A 107 -1.12 10.32 -25.57
N LYS A 108 -0.39 10.64 -26.64
CA LYS A 108 0.27 9.66 -27.52
C LYS A 108 1.45 8.97 -26.80
N LEU A 109 1.16 8.31 -25.68
CA LEU A 109 2.11 7.59 -24.86
C LEU A 109 2.50 6.30 -25.59
N PRO A 110 3.78 5.89 -25.53
CA PRO A 110 4.21 4.62 -26.11
C PRO A 110 3.53 3.42 -25.40
N TYR A 111 3.29 3.56 -24.11
CA TYR A 111 2.52 2.65 -23.25
C TYR A 111 2.05 3.41 -21.99
N PRO A 112 1.00 2.96 -21.29
CA PRO A 112 0.38 3.73 -20.21
C PRO A 112 1.30 4.08 -19.03
N GLU A 113 2.23 3.18 -18.69
CA GLU A 113 3.18 3.36 -17.60
C GLU A 113 4.20 4.48 -17.86
N ALA A 114 4.42 4.87 -19.13
CA ALA A 114 5.41 5.88 -19.51
C ALA A 114 5.18 7.24 -18.82
N ILE A 115 3.93 7.56 -18.44
CA ILE A 115 3.62 8.80 -17.70
C ILE A 115 4.35 8.89 -16.35
N PHE A 116 4.75 7.76 -15.76
CA PHE A 116 5.47 7.69 -14.48
C PHE A 116 6.97 7.41 -14.65
N GLU A 117 7.48 7.37 -15.88
CA GLU A 117 8.90 7.20 -16.14
C GLU A 117 9.62 8.54 -16.21
N LEU A 118 10.76 8.64 -15.53
CA LEU A 118 11.58 9.85 -15.54
C LEU A 118 12.08 10.22 -16.94
N SER A 119 12.48 9.22 -17.74
CA SER A 119 12.92 9.39 -19.13
C SER A 119 11.85 10.09 -19.97
N PHE A 120 10.61 9.61 -19.89
CA PHE A 120 9.48 10.21 -20.60
C PHE A 120 9.14 11.59 -20.02
N PHE A 121 9.15 11.75 -18.70
CA PHE A 121 8.91 13.04 -18.04
C PHE A 121 9.87 14.14 -18.53
N PHE A 122 11.15 13.83 -18.72
CA PHE A 122 12.12 14.79 -19.27
C PHE A 122 11.90 15.10 -20.77
N HIS A 123 11.25 14.21 -21.51
CA HIS A 123 10.90 14.43 -22.92
C HIS A 123 9.60 15.22 -23.09
N ASP A 124 8.52 14.80 -22.42
CA ASP A 124 7.24 15.51 -22.37
C ASP A 124 6.60 15.39 -20.98
N PRO A 125 6.72 16.41 -20.13
CA PRO A 125 6.16 16.37 -18.79
C PRO A 125 4.65 16.67 -18.74
N LYS A 126 4.05 17.17 -19.83
CA LYS A 126 2.64 17.64 -19.83
C LYS A 126 1.64 16.57 -19.39
N PRO A 127 1.74 15.30 -19.82
CA PRO A 127 0.81 14.26 -19.38
C PRO A 127 0.84 14.05 -17.86
N PHE A 128 2.04 14.02 -17.26
CA PHE A 128 2.21 13.88 -15.82
C PHE A 128 1.56 15.05 -15.06
N PHE A 129 1.84 16.29 -15.47
CA PHE A 129 1.25 17.47 -14.83
C PHE A 129 -0.27 17.51 -14.94
N THR A 130 -0.82 17.12 -16.10
CA THR A 130 -2.26 17.06 -16.30
C THR A 130 -2.91 16.00 -15.41
N PHE A 131 -2.25 14.86 -15.25
CA PHE A 131 -2.68 13.81 -14.35
C PHE A 131 -2.60 14.25 -12.88
N ALA A 132 -1.47 14.80 -12.45
CA ALA A 132 -1.24 15.17 -11.07
C ALA A 132 -2.16 16.32 -10.60
N LYS A 133 -2.48 17.28 -11.48
CA LYS A 133 -3.49 18.32 -11.21
C LYS A 133 -4.88 17.75 -10.88
N LYS A 134 -5.27 16.63 -11.50
CA LYS A 134 -6.56 15.97 -11.19
C LYS A 134 -6.55 15.35 -9.80
N LEU A 135 -5.42 14.80 -9.38
CA LEU A 135 -5.24 14.16 -8.07
C LEU A 135 -4.94 15.13 -6.93
N TYR A 136 -4.83 16.43 -7.22
CA TYR A 136 -4.45 17.40 -6.21
C TYR A 136 -5.40 17.36 -4.98
N PRO A 137 -4.87 17.39 -3.74
CA PRO A 137 -5.67 17.31 -2.52
C PRO A 137 -6.78 18.38 -2.48
N GLY A 138 -7.98 17.97 -2.04
CA GLY A 138 -9.15 18.84 -1.95
C GLY A 138 -10.28 18.47 -2.92
N ASN A 139 -9.97 17.77 -4.02
CA ASN A 139 -10.98 17.31 -4.98
C ASN A 139 -11.76 16.07 -4.51
N TYR A 140 -11.21 15.33 -3.55
CA TYR A 140 -11.76 14.06 -3.10
C TYR A 140 -11.81 13.98 -1.58
N ARG A 141 -12.73 13.15 -1.07
CA ARG A 141 -12.89 12.92 0.37
C ARG A 141 -12.58 11.47 0.73
N PRO A 142 -12.01 11.21 1.91
CA PRO A 142 -11.87 9.85 2.42
C PRO A 142 -13.23 9.16 2.50
N ASN A 143 -13.27 7.86 2.22
CA ASN A 143 -14.46 7.02 2.31
C ASN A 143 -14.40 6.09 3.54
N ALA A 144 -15.41 5.22 3.68
CA ALA A 144 -15.53 4.28 4.80
C ALA A 144 -14.28 3.41 5.03
N THR A 145 -13.58 2.99 3.96
CA THR A 145 -12.35 2.21 4.09
C THR A 145 -11.24 3.02 4.76
N HIS A 146 -11.09 4.29 4.41
CA HIS A 146 -10.09 5.18 5.02
C HIS A 146 -10.41 5.45 6.49
N TYR A 147 -11.70 5.69 6.81
CA TYR A 147 -12.14 5.88 8.20
C TYR A 147 -12.06 4.59 9.03
N PHE A 148 -12.18 3.42 8.41
CA PHE A 148 -11.91 2.16 9.10
C PHE A 148 -10.43 2.06 9.53
N LEU A 149 -9.48 2.48 8.68
CA LEU A 149 -8.07 2.54 9.06
C LEU A 149 -7.83 3.53 10.21
N ARG A 150 -8.53 4.68 10.18
CA ARG A 150 -8.52 5.66 11.28
C ARG A 150 -9.06 5.04 12.57
N LEU A 151 -10.14 4.27 12.49
CA LEU A 151 -10.70 3.55 13.65
C LEU A 151 -9.72 2.51 14.22
N LEU A 152 -9.01 1.77 13.36
CA LEU A 152 -7.92 0.87 13.81
C LEU A 152 -6.82 1.63 14.56
N HIS A 153 -6.47 2.82 14.09
CA HIS A 153 -5.52 3.70 14.77
C HIS A 153 -6.05 4.16 16.12
N GLU A 154 -7.27 4.69 16.18
CA GLU A 154 -7.89 5.19 17.42
C GLU A 154 -8.07 4.10 18.48
N LYS A 155 -8.25 2.84 18.06
CA LYS A 155 -8.29 1.69 18.97
C LYS A 155 -6.91 1.16 19.37
N GLY A 156 -5.82 1.79 18.92
CA GLY A 156 -4.45 1.41 19.28
C GLY A 156 -3.95 0.14 18.59
N LEU A 157 -4.66 -0.36 17.56
CA LEU A 157 -4.36 -1.63 16.89
C LEU A 157 -3.46 -1.45 15.66
N LEU A 158 -3.50 -0.27 15.02
CA LEU A 158 -2.69 0.00 13.83
C LEU A 158 -1.21 0.15 14.21
N LEU A 159 -0.39 -0.80 13.77
CA LEU A 159 1.07 -0.69 13.84
C LEU A 159 1.59 0.26 12.76
N ARG A 160 1.21 0.02 11.49
CA ARG A 160 1.69 0.77 10.33
C ARG A 160 0.71 0.64 9.15
N LEU A 161 0.54 1.72 8.40
CA LEU A 161 -0.18 1.77 7.13
C LEU A 161 0.80 2.07 6.01
N TYR A 162 0.96 1.13 5.08
CA TYR A 162 1.72 1.30 3.84
C TYR A 162 0.74 1.57 2.70
N THR A 163 0.87 2.70 2.03
CA THR A 163 0.05 3.04 0.86
C THR A 163 0.91 3.13 -0.39
N GLN A 164 0.39 2.58 -1.49
CA GLN A 164 0.89 2.81 -2.84
C GLN A 164 0.20 4.01 -3.51
N ASN A 165 -0.81 4.59 -2.86
CA ASN A 165 -1.54 5.74 -3.37
C ASN A 165 -0.71 7.02 -3.18
N ILE A 166 -0.99 7.99 -4.03
CA ILE A 166 -0.41 9.34 -3.97
C ILE A 166 -1.49 10.42 -3.78
N ASP A 167 -2.74 10.01 -3.54
CA ASP A 167 -3.92 10.88 -3.42
C ASP A 167 -4.03 11.59 -2.04
N GLY A 168 -3.30 11.10 -1.04
CA GLY A 168 -3.26 11.68 0.30
C GLY A 168 -4.51 11.44 1.16
N LEU A 169 -5.43 10.56 0.73
CA LEU A 169 -6.68 10.32 1.45
C LEU A 169 -6.48 9.64 2.82
N GLU A 170 -5.37 8.91 3.02
CA GLU A 170 -5.01 8.34 4.31
C GLU A 170 -4.63 9.44 5.33
N ARG A 171 -3.89 10.46 4.88
CA ARG A 171 -3.56 11.63 5.69
C ARG A 171 -4.82 12.46 5.96
N ALA A 172 -5.66 12.66 4.93
CA ALA A 172 -6.91 13.41 5.06
C ALA A 172 -7.95 12.72 5.97
N SER A 173 -7.91 11.39 6.12
CA SER A 173 -8.73 10.67 7.11
C SER A 173 -8.21 10.78 8.55
N GLY A 174 -7.06 11.43 8.73
CA GLY A 174 -6.44 11.71 10.01
C GLY A 174 -5.49 10.61 10.49
N ILE A 175 -4.94 9.77 9.61
CA ILE A 175 -3.83 8.90 10.02
C ILE A 175 -2.60 9.79 10.29
N PRO A 176 -1.95 9.70 11.48
CA PRO A 176 -0.76 10.49 11.76
C PRO A 176 0.44 9.98 10.94
N ASP A 177 1.35 10.89 10.61
CA ASP A 177 2.58 10.62 9.87
C ASP A 177 3.43 9.51 10.52
N SER A 178 3.40 9.43 11.85
CA SER A 178 4.08 8.37 12.62
C SER A 178 3.53 6.96 12.38
N LYS A 179 2.39 6.82 11.68
CA LYS A 179 1.74 5.55 11.32
C LYS A 179 1.63 5.33 9.81
N LEU A 180 1.89 6.34 8.98
CA LEU A 180 1.73 6.28 7.53
C LEU A 180 3.09 6.15 6.82
N VAL A 181 3.14 5.30 5.79
CA VAL A 181 4.26 5.19 4.86
C VAL A 181 3.71 5.32 3.44
N GLU A 182 3.97 6.47 2.82
CA GLU A 182 3.63 6.78 1.43
C GLU A 182 4.72 6.19 0.53
N ALA A 183 4.60 4.90 0.18
CA ALA A 183 5.67 4.14 -0.47
C ALA A 183 6.00 4.66 -1.89
N HIS A 184 5.07 5.37 -2.52
CA HIS A 184 5.25 6.00 -3.83
C HIS A 184 5.37 7.54 -3.73
N GLY A 185 5.61 8.06 -2.53
CA GLY A 185 5.65 9.50 -2.27
C GLY A 185 4.25 10.13 -2.20
N SER A 186 4.20 11.46 -2.23
CA SER A 186 2.96 12.24 -2.17
C SER A 186 3.09 13.55 -2.94
N LEU A 187 1.93 14.15 -3.26
CA LEU A 187 1.85 15.47 -3.92
C LEU A 187 2.00 16.63 -2.92
N ALA A 188 2.32 16.36 -1.65
CA ALA A 188 2.45 17.36 -0.59
C ALA A 188 3.72 18.23 -0.75
N SER A 189 4.70 17.79 -1.53
CA SER A 189 5.91 18.53 -1.84
C SER A 189 6.43 18.20 -3.23
N ALA A 190 7.20 19.11 -3.81
CA ALA A 190 7.88 18.93 -5.08
C ALA A 190 9.38 19.17 -4.91
N THR A 191 10.19 18.68 -5.85
CA THR A 191 11.64 18.91 -5.85
C THR A 191 12.11 19.20 -7.26
N CYS A 192 12.89 20.26 -7.44
CA CYS A 192 13.49 20.58 -8.74
C CYS A 192 14.40 19.43 -9.19
N THR A 193 14.17 18.91 -10.39
CA THR A 193 14.94 17.80 -10.96
C THR A 193 16.39 18.17 -11.30
N VAL A 194 16.69 19.47 -11.41
CA VAL A 194 18.02 20.00 -11.71
C VAL A 194 18.78 20.35 -10.42
N CYS A 195 18.30 21.35 -9.67
CA CYS A 195 19.03 21.89 -8.52
C CYS A 195 18.67 21.23 -7.17
N ARG A 196 17.73 20.28 -7.16
CA ARG A 196 17.27 19.56 -5.96
C ARG A 196 16.65 20.43 -4.87
N ARG A 197 16.33 21.69 -5.17
CA ARG A 197 15.61 22.57 -4.25
C ARG A 197 14.21 22.00 -3.99
N PRO A 198 13.80 21.81 -2.72
CA PRO A 198 12.45 21.42 -2.37
C PRO A 198 11.51 22.62 -2.48
N TYR A 199 10.26 22.35 -2.83
CA TYR A 199 9.16 23.31 -2.89
C TYR A 199 7.95 22.69 -2.18
N PRO A 200 7.16 23.47 -1.42
CA PRO A 200 5.91 22.98 -0.88
C PRO A 200 4.95 22.68 -2.03
N GLY A 201 4.11 21.66 -1.87
CA GLY A 201 3.21 21.21 -2.94
C GLY A 201 2.23 22.31 -3.39
N GLU A 202 1.84 23.19 -2.47
CA GLU A 202 0.95 24.33 -2.72
C GLU A 202 1.48 25.36 -3.73
N ASP A 203 2.80 25.47 -3.88
CA ASP A 203 3.43 26.40 -4.82
C ASP A 203 3.41 25.88 -6.27
N PHE A 204 2.99 24.63 -6.49
CA PHE A 204 3.26 23.89 -7.73
C PHE A 204 2.04 23.70 -8.66
N TRP A 205 0.81 24.02 -8.23
CA TRP A 205 -0.45 23.72 -8.96
C TRP A 205 -1.30 24.95 -9.26
#